data_AF-A0A7S3HEZ4-F1
#
_entry.id   AF-A0A7S3HEZ4-F1
#
_cell.length_a   1.000
_cell.length_b   1.000
_cell.length_c   1.000
_cell.angle_alpha   90.00
_cell.angle_beta   90.00
_cell.angle_gamma   90.00
#
_symmetry.space_group_name_H-M   'P 1'
#
loop_
_entity.id
_entity.type
_entity.pdbx_description
1 polymer ?
#
loop_
_entity_poly.entity_id
_entity_poly.type
_entity_poly.pdbx_seq_one_letter_code
_entity_poly.pdbx_strand_id
1 'polypeptide(L)'
;MAAMMGGRASKRIQKELEKFQTEASDDGLTLEVVSDTVWQISFIGAPGTVYEGEPYTLRLRFTDDYPMDSPEVVFLTPAPAHHHVYSNGHICLNILADDWSPALTAKSIVLSILSMMSSATEKGLPPDNEIYTAGARKNPKNTRFVFHDDTV
;
A
#
# COMPACT_ATOMS: atom_id res chain seq x y z
N MET A 1 13.58 -21.37 1.64
CA MET A 1 13.41 -21.33 3.11
C MET A 1 12.71 -20.02 3.44
N ALA A 2 11.46 -20.07 3.89
CA ALA A 2 10.78 -18.88 4.39
C ALA A 2 11.45 -18.51 5.72
N ALA A 3 12.01 -17.31 5.82
CA ALA A 3 12.48 -16.79 7.09
C ALA A 3 11.28 -16.71 8.05
N MET A 4 11.38 -17.37 9.20
CA MET A 4 10.36 -17.24 10.23
C MET A 4 10.45 -15.85 10.81
N MET A 5 9.34 -15.11 10.79
CA MET A 5 9.34 -13.74 11.28
C MET A 5 9.73 -13.66 12.75
N GLY A 6 10.51 -12.64 13.10
CA GLY A 6 10.89 -12.36 14.49
C GLY A 6 9.68 -12.30 15.42
N GLY A 7 9.77 -12.91 16.61
CA GLY A 7 8.62 -13.11 17.51
C GLY A 7 7.91 -11.85 18.03
N ARG A 8 8.51 -10.66 17.89
CA ARG A 8 7.85 -9.37 18.21
C ARG A 8 7.03 -8.84 17.02
N ALA A 9 7.59 -8.88 15.81
CA ALA A 9 6.93 -8.47 14.59
C ALA A 9 5.72 -9.36 14.29
N SER A 10 5.90 -10.69 14.41
CA SER A 10 4.81 -11.67 14.24
C SER A 10 3.63 -11.42 15.19
N LYS A 11 3.88 -11.17 16.48
CA LYS A 11 2.81 -10.85 17.46
C LYS A 11 2.07 -9.56 17.10
N ARG A 12 2.78 -8.53 16.63
CA ARG A 12 2.17 -7.28 16.19
C ARG A 12 1.26 -7.50 14.98
N ILE A 13 1.74 -8.21 13.98
CA ILE A 13 1.01 -8.53 12.75
C ILE A 13 -0.25 -9.35 13.05
N GLN A 14 -0.14 -10.38 13.90
CA GLN A 14 -1.28 -11.20 14.29
C GLN A 14 -2.37 -10.37 14.99
N LYS A 15 -1.98 -9.49 15.91
CA LYS A 15 -2.94 -8.60 16.60
C LYS A 15 -3.63 -7.63 15.64
N GLU A 16 -2.89 -7.10 14.65
CA GLU A 16 -3.48 -6.27 13.61
C GLU A 16 -4.41 -7.06 12.70
N LEU A 17 -4.07 -8.31 12.37
CA LEU A 17 -4.88 -9.17 11.52
C LEU A 17 -6.27 -9.40 12.13
N GLU A 18 -6.33 -9.79 13.41
CA GLU A 18 -7.58 -10.05 14.12
C GLU A 18 -8.50 -8.82 14.10
N LYS A 19 -7.92 -7.64 14.34
CA LYS A 19 -8.66 -6.37 14.30
C LYS A 19 -9.10 -6.04 12.88
N PHE A 20 -8.20 -6.13 11.90
CA PHE A 20 -8.49 -5.72 10.53
C PHE A 20 -9.48 -6.66 9.84
N GLN A 21 -9.44 -7.97 10.10
CA GLN A 21 -10.43 -8.92 9.57
C GLN A 21 -11.85 -8.55 9.98
N THR A 22 -12.04 -8.14 11.23
CA THR A 22 -13.35 -7.75 11.75
C THR A 22 -13.83 -6.47 11.05
N GLU A 23 -12.97 -5.47 10.95
CA GLU A 23 -13.35 -4.14 10.46
C GLU A 23 -13.35 -4.01 8.93
N ALA A 24 -12.60 -4.84 8.20
CA ALA A 24 -12.49 -4.77 6.75
C ALA A 24 -13.84 -4.91 6.06
N SER A 25 -14.71 -5.77 6.60
CA SER A 25 -16.05 -6.00 6.04
C SER A 25 -16.93 -4.74 6.14
N ASP A 26 -16.84 -3.99 7.25
CA ASP A 26 -17.57 -2.73 7.44
C ASP A 26 -17.07 -1.64 6.47
N ASP A 27 -15.78 -1.65 6.14
CA ASP A 27 -15.14 -0.70 5.23
C ASP A 27 -15.32 -1.07 3.74
N GLY A 28 -16.04 -2.16 3.43
CA GLY A 28 -16.22 -2.65 2.05
C GLY A 28 -14.95 -3.27 1.43
N LEU A 29 -14.03 -3.72 2.29
CA LEU A 29 -12.74 -4.30 1.90
C LEU A 29 -12.76 -5.82 2.05
N THR A 30 -12.10 -6.51 1.13
CA THR A 30 -11.85 -7.94 1.22
C THR A 30 -10.39 -8.19 1.58
N LEU A 31 -10.14 -8.66 2.81
CA LEU A 31 -8.81 -9.00 3.30
C LEU A 31 -8.54 -10.50 3.13
N GLU A 32 -7.53 -10.84 2.34
CA GLU A 32 -7.01 -12.20 2.15
C GLU A 32 -5.59 -12.34 2.74
N VAL A 33 -5.37 -13.37 3.54
CA VAL A 33 -4.06 -13.70 4.11
C VAL A 33 -3.38 -14.74 3.22
N VAL A 34 -2.49 -14.28 2.34
CA VAL A 34 -1.74 -15.16 1.41
C VAL A 34 -0.65 -15.93 2.15
N SER A 35 -0.04 -15.31 3.15
CA SER A 35 0.88 -15.94 4.10
C SER A 35 0.97 -15.10 5.37
N ASP A 36 1.66 -15.60 6.40
CA ASP A 36 1.89 -14.89 7.67
C ASP A 36 2.49 -13.49 7.49
N THR A 37 3.17 -13.24 6.37
CA THR A 37 3.87 -11.98 6.08
C THR A 37 3.32 -11.24 4.86
N VAL A 38 2.29 -11.77 4.19
CA VAL A 38 1.73 -11.18 2.96
C VAL A 38 0.22 -11.17 3.03
N TRP A 39 -0.35 -9.97 2.97
CA TRP A 39 -1.80 -9.76 2.90
C TRP A 39 -2.17 -9.14 1.55
N GLN A 40 -3.38 -9.44 1.09
CA GLN A 40 -4.00 -8.79 -0.06
C GLN A 40 -5.32 -8.16 0.35
N ILE A 41 -5.51 -6.91 -0.06
CA ILE A 41 -6.73 -6.14 0.20
C ILE A 41 -7.37 -5.80 -1.13
N SER A 42 -8.54 -6.35 -1.40
CA SER A 42 -9.30 -6.04 -2.61
C SER A 42 -10.47 -5.12 -2.29
N PHE A 43 -10.74 -4.18 -3.20
CA PHE A 43 -11.83 -3.20 -3.06
C PHE A 43 -12.28 -2.70 -4.45
N ILE A 44 -13.44 -2.06 -4.47
CA ILE A 44 -13.98 -1.38 -5.65
C ILE A 44 -13.82 0.13 -5.47
N GLY A 45 -13.40 0.84 -6.51
CA GLY A 45 -13.30 2.30 -6.47
C GLY A 45 -14.64 2.94 -6.13
N ALA A 46 -14.59 3.93 -5.23
CA ALA A 46 -15.79 4.47 -4.59
C ALA A 46 -16.68 5.26 -5.57
N PRO A 47 -18.01 5.28 -5.35
CA PRO A 47 -18.93 6.10 -6.13
C PRO A 47 -18.58 7.59 -6.10
N GLY A 48 -18.75 8.27 -7.24
CA GLY A 48 -18.44 9.69 -7.39
C GLY A 48 -16.97 10.02 -7.57
N THR A 49 -16.09 9.01 -7.62
CA THR A 49 -14.65 9.18 -7.90
C THR A 49 -14.34 8.85 -9.35
N VAL A 50 -13.17 9.27 -9.83
CA VAL A 50 -12.70 8.88 -11.18
C VAL A 50 -12.46 7.37 -11.32
N TYR A 51 -12.42 6.62 -10.21
CA TYR A 51 -12.18 5.18 -10.16
C TYR A 51 -13.46 4.36 -9.91
N GLU A 52 -14.64 4.99 -9.93
CA GLU A 52 -15.91 4.36 -9.60
C GLU A 52 -16.12 3.03 -10.34
N GLY A 53 -16.42 1.98 -9.57
CA GLY A 53 -16.76 0.65 -10.12
C GLY A 53 -15.56 -0.19 -10.56
N GLU A 54 -14.34 0.34 -10.51
CA GLU A 54 -13.13 -0.38 -10.93
C GLU A 54 -12.54 -1.22 -9.77
N PRO A 55 -12.20 -2.50 -10.01
CA PRO A 55 -11.62 -3.35 -8.98
C PRO A 55 -10.11 -3.13 -8.84
N TYR A 56 -9.63 -3.06 -7.60
CA TYR A 56 -8.22 -2.93 -7.28
C TYR A 56 -7.82 -3.86 -6.14
N THR A 57 -6.56 -4.30 -6.17
CA THR A 57 -5.98 -5.11 -5.10
C THR A 57 -4.65 -4.52 -4.66
N LEU A 58 -4.51 -4.27 -3.36
CA LEU A 58 -3.26 -3.93 -2.71
C LEU A 58 -2.61 -5.20 -2.17
N ARG A 59 -1.29 -5.33 -2.31
CA ARG A 59 -0.48 -6.32 -1.60
C ARG A 59 0.36 -5.61 -0.55
N LEU A 60 0.22 -6.06 0.69
CA LEU A 60 1.07 -5.65 1.81
C LEU A 60 2.03 -6.78 2.12
N ARG A 61 3.33 -6.48 2.21
CA ARG A 61 4.37 -7.44 2.59
C ARG A 61 5.13 -6.91 3.81
N PHE A 62 5.04 -7.64 4.90
CA PHE A 62 5.72 -7.33 6.15
C PHE A 62 7.16 -7.87 6.15
N THR A 63 8.05 -7.14 6.81
CA THR A 63 9.45 -7.55 7.05
C THR A 63 9.66 -7.79 8.54
N ASP A 64 10.81 -8.37 8.89
CA ASP A 64 11.19 -8.61 10.29
C ASP A 64 11.34 -7.32 11.12
N ASP A 65 11.61 -6.20 10.45
CA ASP A 65 11.72 -4.88 11.07
C ASP A 65 10.37 -4.24 11.38
N TYR A 66 9.25 -4.84 10.98
CA TYR A 66 7.93 -4.31 11.32
C TYR A 66 7.68 -4.39 12.84
N PRO A 67 7.17 -3.33 13.51
CA PRO A 67 6.64 -2.07 12.96
C PRO A 67 7.64 -0.90 12.96
N MET A 68 8.93 -1.13 13.20
CA MET A 68 9.94 -0.06 13.13
C MET A 68 10.07 0.48 11.71
N ASP A 69 10.02 -0.41 10.72
CA ASP A 69 9.85 -0.06 9.32
C ASP A 69 8.42 -0.36 8.85
N SER A 70 7.94 0.41 7.87
CA SER A 70 6.65 0.21 7.22
C SER A 70 6.56 -1.19 6.55
N PRO A 71 5.36 -1.70 6.23
CA PRO A 71 5.26 -2.78 5.26
C PRO A 71 5.60 -2.26 3.85
N GLU A 72 6.02 -3.14 2.95
CA GLU A 72 5.99 -2.83 1.52
C GLU A 72 4.54 -2.90 1.04
N VAL A 73 4.08 -1.88 0.32
CA VAL A 73 2.72 -1.83 -0.23
C VAL A 73 2.77 -1.50 -1.71
N VAL A 74 2.09 -2.32 -2.52
CA VAL A 74 1.98 -2.13 -3.97
C VAL A 74 0.57 -2.45 -4.43
N PHE A 75 0.13 -1.80 -5.51
CA PHE A 75 -1.02 -2.26 -6.28
C PHE A 75 -0.63 -3.48 -7.13
N LEU A 76 -1.50 -4.48 -7.17
CA LEU A 76 -1.42 -5.55 -8.15
C LEU A 76 -2.00 -5.10 -9.48
N THR A 77 -1.57 -5.73 -10.56
CA THR A 77 -2.04 -5.41 -11.91
C THR A 77 -3.51 -5.84 -12.10
N PRO A 78 -4.38 -4.98 -12.67
CA PRO A 78 -4.09 -3.62 -13.15
C PRO A 78 -3.98 -2.61 -12.00
N ALA A 79 -2.90 -1.83 -12.00
CA ALA A 79 -2.72 -0.72 -11.06
C ALA A 79 -3.51 0.52 -11.54
N PRO A 80 -4.04 1.35 -10.62
CA PRO A 80 -4.75 2.57 -10.99
C PRO A 80 -3.80 3.57 -11.65
N ALA A 81 -4.28 4.29 -12.67
CA ALA A 81 -3.60 5.45 -13.21
C ALA A 81 -3.80 6.65 -12.26
N HIS A 82 -2.91 6.79 -11.27
CA HIS A 82 -2.93 7.86 -10.27
C HIS A 82 -1.57 8.58 -10.22
N HIS A 83 -1.55 9.90 -9.98
CA HIS A 83 -0.31 10.71 -9.89
C HIS A 83 0.68 10.28 -8.79
N HIS A 84 0.32 9.31 -7.96
CA HIS A 84 1.13 8.74 -6.89
C HIS A 84 1.26 7.21 -7.01
N VAL A 85 0.77 6.63 -8.11
CA VAL A 85 0.86 5.19 -8.38
C VAL A 85 1.53 5.01 -9.73
N TYR A 86 2.71 4.40 -9.68
CA TYR A 86 3.45 4.03 -10.87
C TYR A 86 2.77 2.86 -11.58
N SER A 87 2.97 2.75 -12.89
CA SER A 87 2.38 1.69 -13.73
C SER A 87 2.79 0.27 -13.33
N ASN A 88 3.89 0.11 -12.58
CA ASN A 88 4.30 -1.17 -11.98
C ASN A 88 3.63 -1.46 -10.60
N GLY A 89 2.71 -0.59 -10.17
CA GLY A 89 1.98 -0.69 -8.91
C GLY A 89 2.67 -0.08 -7.69
N HIS A 90 3.87 0.47 -7.84
CA HIS A 90 4.55 1.15 -6.73
C HIS A 90 3.80 2.42 -6.34
N ILE A 91 3.78 2.73 -5.04
CA ILE A 91 3.02 3.85 -4.48
C ILE A 91 4.00 4.85 -3.87
N CYS A 92 3.86 6.12 -4.24
CA CYS A 92 4.62 7.23 -3.66
C CYS A 92 3.75 7.94 -2.61
N LEU A 93 3.84 7.50 -1.36
CA LEU A 93 3.15 8.12 -0.21
C LEU A 93 4.11 8.21 0.98
N ASN A 94 4.17 9.38 1.63
CA ASN A 94 5.10 9.62 2.75
C ASN A 94 4.85 8.69 3.94
N ILE A 95 3.61 8.25 4.17
CA ILE A 95 3.26 7.27 5.23
C ILE A 95 3.94 5.90 5.04
N LEU A 96 4.42 5.60 3.83
CA LEU A 96 5.20 4.39 3.53
C LEU A 96 6.72 4.61 3.71
N ALA A 97 7.15 5.86 3.89
CA ALA A 97 8.53 6.31 4.01
C ALA A 97 8.71 7.18 5.27
N ASP A 98 8.97 8.48 5.12
CA ASP A 98 9.41 9.37 6.21
C ASP A 98 8.35 9.62 7.30
N ASP A 99 7.06 9.57 6.96
CA ASP A 99 5.97 9.75 7.93
C ASP A 99 5.54 8.44 8.59
N TRP A 100 6.19 7.32 8.28
CA TRP A 100 5.94 6.06 8.97
C TRP A 100 6.35 6.17 10.45
N SER A 101 5.49 5.69 11.33
CA SER A 101 5.84 5.47 12.73
C SER A 101 5.26 4.15 13.23
N PRO A 102 5.87 3.51 14.24
CA PRO A 102 5.35 2.26 14.82
C PRO A 102 3.94 2.36 15.42
N ALA A 103 3.41 3.57 15.60
CA ALA A 103 2.05 3.82 16.06
C ALA A 103 1.01 3.61 14.93
N LEU A 104 1.42 3.71 13.68
CA LEU A 104 0.59 3.44 12.51
C LEU A 104 0.43 1.94 12.29
N THR A 105 -0.63 1.58 11.56
CA THR A 105 -1.06 0.19 11.32
C THR A 105 -1.18 -0.10 9.83
N ALA A 106 -1.24 -1.38 9.46
CA ALA A 106 -1.55 -1.79 8.09
C ALA A 106 -2.89 -1.22 7.62
N LYS A 107 -3.90 -1.19 8.51
CA LYS A 107 -5.20 -0.57 8.21
C LYS A 107 -5.10 0.93 7.95
N SER A 108 -4.36 1.68 8.77
CA SER A 108 -4.24 3.13 8.54
C SER A 108 -3.57 3.44 7.20
N ILE A 109 -2.60 2.63 6.77
CA ILE A 109 -2.01 2.74 5.42
C ILE A 109 -3.07 2.52 4.33
N VAL A 110 -3.87 1.46 4.44
CA VAL A 110 -4.92 1.14 3.46
C VAL A 110 -5.93 2.28 3.38
N LEU A 111 -6.38 2.81 4.53
CA LEU A 111 -7.31 3.95 4.56
C LEU A 111 -6.71 5.22 3.94
N SER A 112 -5.42 5.48 4.18
CA SER A 112 -4.72 6.61 3.53
C SER A 112 -4.67 6.45 2.01
N ILE A 113 -4.44 5.25 1.50
CA ILE A 113 -4.44 4.97 0.04
C ILE A 113 -5.85 5.14 -0.55
N LEU A 114 -6.89 4.65 0.12
CA LEU A 114 -8.28 4.81 -0.32
C LEU A 114 -8.70 6.28 -0.34
N SER A 115 -8.29 7.05 0.67
CA SER A 115 -8.51 8.49 0.73
C SER A 115 -7.81 9.20 -0.43
N MET A 116 -6.54 8.87 -0.69
CA MET A 116 -5.77 9.39 -1.84
C MET A 116 -6.49 9.09 -3.17
N MET A 117 -6.96 7.87 -3.38
CA MET A 117 -7.72 7.52 -4.59
C MET A 117 -9.03 8.30 -4.69
N SER A 118 -9.72 8.52 -3.56
CA SER A 118 -11.01 9.19 -3.55
C SER A 118 -10.92 10.70 -3.76
N SER A 119 -9.77 11.32 -3.48
CA SER A 119 -9.56 12.75 -3.68
C SER A 119 -9.11 13.12 -5.10
N ALA A 120 -8.74 12.15 -5.93
CA ALA A 120 -8.30 12.41 -7.30
C ALA A 120 -9.45 12.92 -8.18
N THR A 121 -9.21 14.06 -8.84
CA THR A 121 -10.15 14.67 -9.80
C THR A 121 -9.95 14.19 -11.23
N GLU A 122 -8.79 13.63 -11.54
CA GLU A 122 -8.43 13.09 -12.86
C GLU A 122 -7.51 11.87 -12.71
N LYS A 123 -7.47 11.05 -13.76
CA LYS A 123 -6.52 9.93 -13.86
C LYS A 123 -5.27 10.39 -14.58
N GLY A 124 -4.11 9.99 -14.08
CA GLY A 124 -2.82 10.28 -14.70
C GLY A 124 -1.73 9.50 -13.99
N LEU A 125 -0.57 9.33 -14.62
CA LEU A 125 0.59 8.68 -14.00
C LEU A 125 1.53 9.72 -13.40
N PRO A 126 2.43 9.34 -12.47
CA PRO A 126 3.52 10.22 -12.04
C PRO A 126 4.34 10.69 -13.26
N PRO A 127 4.81 11.96 -13.27
CA PRO A 127 5.52 12.54 -14.42
C PRO A 127 6.83 11.80 -14.76
N ASP A 128 7.44 11.15 -13.77
CA ASP A 128 8.66 10.36 -13.90
C ASP A 128 8.40 8.86 -14.14
N ASN A 129 7.16 8.45 -14.43
CA ASN A 129 6.78 7.04 -14.49
C ASN A 129 7.65 6.19 -15.42
N GLU A 130 7.96 6.68 -16.63
CA GLU A 130 8.77 5.92 -17.59
C GLU A 130 10.20 5.69 -17.06
N ILE A 131 10.80 6.73 -16.47
CA ILE A 131 12.15 6.69 -15.92
C ILE A 131 12.19 5.77 -14.69
N TYR A 132 11.22 5.94 -13.79
CA TYR A 132 11.12 5.16 -12.57
C TYR A 132 10.94 3.67 -12.88
N THR A 133 9.95 3.33 -13.71
CA THR A 133 9.62 1.91 -13.97
C THR A 133 10.69 1.18 -14.77
N ALA A 134 11.47 1.88 -15.61
CA ALA A 134 12.61 1.30 -16.31
C ALA A 134 13.77 0.91 -15.36
N GLY A 135 13.95 1.65 -14.26
CA GLY A 135 15.00 1.41 -13.27
C GLY A 135 14.56 0.71 -11.99
N ALA A 136 13.25 0.59 -11.76
CA ALA A 136 12.68 0.11 -10.52
C ALA A 136 13.03 -1.37 -10.28
N ARG A 137 13.56 -1.64 -9.07
CA ARG A 137 13.74 -3.02 -8.62
C ARG A 137 12.38 -3.59 -8.22
N LYS A 138 12.22 -4.92 -8.30
CA LYS A 138 10.97 -5.62 -7.90
C LYS A 138 10.49 -5.31 -6.47
N ASN A 139 11.38 -4.83 -5.58
CA ASN A 139 11.03 -4.33 -4.25
C ASN A 139 11.09 -2.79 -4.28
N PRO A 140 9.97 -2.07 -4.08
CA PRO A 140 9.91 -0.61 -4.01
C PRO A 140 10.85 -0.01 -2.97
N LYS A 141 11.03 -0.66 -1.80
CA LYS A 141 11.89 -0.16 -0.72
C LYS A 141 13.38 -0.15 -1.06
N ASN A 142 13.77 -0.91 -2.08
CA ASN A 142 15.15 -0.91 -2.60
C ASN A 142 15.33 0.07 -3.77
N THR A 143 14.32 0.91 -4.02
CA THR A 143 14.33 1.94 -5.06
C THR A 143 14.46 3.30 -4.41
N ARG A 144 15.34 4.16 -4.94
CA ARG A 144 15.48 5.54 -4.48
C ARG A 144 14.32 6.35 -5.05
N PHE A 145 13.35 6.70 -4.20
CA PHE A 145 12.26 7.59 -4.57
C PHE A 145 12.80 9.02 -4.76
N VAL A 146 12.28 9.73 -5.76
CA VAL A 146 12.44 11.16 -5.92
C VAL A 146 11.08 11.75 -5.60
N PHE A 147 10.93 12.30 -4.40
CA PHE A 147 9.72 12.99 -3.98
C PHE A 147 9.64 14.31 -4.75
N HIS A 148 8.49 14.58 -5.38
CA HIS A 148 8.25 15.82 -6.14
C HIS A 148 7.32 16.78 -5.38
N ASP A 149 7.14 16.58 -4.07
CA ASP A 149 6.30 17.42 -3.23
C ASP A 149 7.17 18.45 -2.49
N ASP A 150 7.49 19.53 -3.21
CA ASP A 150 8.02 20.77 -2.65
C ASP A 150 6.98 21.87 -2.86
N THR A 151 5.83 21.82 -2.19
CA THR A 151 5.19 23.08 -1.76
C THR A 151 4.24 22.91 -0.57
N VAL A 152 4.63 23.57 0.52
CA VAL A 152 3.81 23.94 1.69
C VAL A 152 2.55 24.73 1.33
#